data_AF-A0A8I0EUM9-F1
#
_entry.id   AF-A0A8I0EUM9-F1
#
_cell.length_a   1.000
_cell.length_b   1.000
_cell.length_c   1.000
_cell.angle_alpha   90.00
_cell.angle_beta   90.00
_cell.angle_gamma   90.00
#
_symmetry.space_group_name_H-M   'P 1'
#
loop_
_entity.id
_entity.type
_entity.pdbx_description
1 polymer ?
#
loop_
_entity_poly.entity_id
_entity_poly.type
_entity_poly.pdbx_seq_one_letter_code
_entity_poly.pdbx_strand_id
1 'polypeptide(L)'
;MTDPLTSQTPASVLGARVAVDAAGPLPKVDDLGLSYAKAQAFDWQRQRSHAKWNDMAGTLTGRPGARWVLETHAIVGVVGEQVLLAIELEVEKTIVKAAIDRLPDADFKHKPSVAAHYARSLRFFAEGQSNAIVIALHGLANLGVRTLEFDSDISTDDLRKLGMSRTDFAPGSLSRRSWVSWTQKLVDSVITGASARSVPVQEFAAKLGLLAGEQAIIDLLDLRNTQYHRWRGESAGVTGIAFGELPAADILASGQAVDFGGELLPPYSQGQDTLDDVVVTGRQALDAFVLHMEPLLETWGKTLPRA
;
A
#
# COMPACT_ATOMS: atom_id res chain seq x y z
N MET A 1 42.31 11.75 -4.23
CA MET A 1 41.19 11.79 -3.26
C MET A 1 39.92 12.02 -4.05
N THR A 2 39.18 10.96 -4.32
CA THR A 2 37.84 11.00 -4.89
C THR A 2 36.96 10.12 -4.01
N ASP A 3 35.89 10.73 -3.51
CA ASP A 3 35.02 10.28 -2.44
C ASP A 3 34.10 9.14 -2.92
N PRO A 4 34.05 7.96 -2.24
CA PRO A 4 33.20 6.85 -2.65
C PRO A 4 31.96 6.73 -1.75
N LEU A 5 31.09 7.75 -1.71
CA LEU A 5 29.85 7.69 -0.89
C LEU A 5 28.60 8.34 -1.52
N THR A 6 28.51 8.44 -2.85
CA THR A 6 27.23 8.79 -3.49
C THR A 6 26.91 7.81 -4.62
N SER A 7 25.66 7.32 -4.65
CA SER A 7 24.99 6.56 -5.72
C SER A 7 24.81 5.03 -5.60
N GLN A 8 24.92 4.41 -4.43
CA GLN A 8 24.46 3.02 -4.31
C GLN A 8 22.95 2.95 -4.09
N THR A 9 22.21 2.94 -5.21
CA THR A 9 20.86 2.35 -5.26
C THR A 9 20.96 0.93 -4.68
N PRO A 10 20.09 0.52 -3.74
CA PRO A 10 20.19 -0.80 -3.11
C PRO A 10 20.24 -1.92 -4.16
N ALA A 11 21.12 -2.90 -3.99
CA ALA A 11 21.30 -4.01 -4.95
C ALA A 11 20.01 -4.81 -5.23
N SER A 12 19.02 -4.75 -4.34
CA SER A 12 17.68 -5.30 -4.55
C SER A 12 16.89 -4.63 -5.68
N VAL A 13 17.22 -3.39 -6.05
CA VAL A 13 16.53 -2.58 -7.09
C VAL A 13 17.03 -2.90 -8.51
N LEU A 14 18.26 -3.43 -8.65
CA LEU A 14 18.85 -3.71 -9.97
C LEU A 14 18.60 -5.14 -10.46
N GLY A 15 18.32 -6.09 -9.57
CA GLY A 15 18.17 -7.51 -9.91
C GLY A 15 16.75 -8.01 -10.20
N ALA A 16 15.71 -7.20 -9.94
CA ALA A 16 14.31 -7.64 -9.97
C ALA A 16 13.40 -6.83 -10.92
N ARG A 17 13.97 -6.13 -11.90
CA ARG A 17 13.15 -5.40 -12.88
C ARG A 17 12.47 -6.38 -13.81
N VAL A 18 11.14 -6.40 -13.76
CA VAL A 18 10.30 -7.19 -14.66
C VAL A 18 10.17 -6.49 -16.04
N ALA A 19 10.43 -5.19 -16.13
CA ALA A 19 10.39 -4.44 -17.39
C ALA A 19 11.67 -4.64 -18.24
N VAL A 20 11.50 -5.18 -19.44
CA VAL A 20 12.57 -5.52 -20.40
C VAL A 20 13.01 -4.28 -21.20
N ASP A 21 13.57 -3.25 -20.56
CA ASP A 21 14.62 -2.40 -21.15
C ASP A 21 15.18 -1.42 -20.10
N ALA A 22 16.46 -1.58 -19.74
CA ALA A 22 17.12 -0.90 -18.63
C ALA A 22 18.13 0.18 -19.08
N ALA A 23 18.09 0.63 -20.34
CA ALA A 23 19.15 1.49 -20.90
C ALA A 23 19.05 2.99 -20.50
N GLY A 24 17.91 3.46 -20.01
CA GLY A 24 17.72 4.86 -19.59
C GLY A 24 18.05 5.10 -18.10
N PRO A 25 18.39 6.34 -17.69
CA PRO A 25 18.48 6.68 -16.28
C PRO A 25 17.14 6.41 -15.59
N LEU A 26 17.20 5.85 -14.38
CA LEU A 26 16.01 5.64 -13.56
C LEU A 26 15.28 6.96 -13.30
N PRO A 27 13.92 6.99 -13.36
CA PRO A 27 13.17 8.13 -12.85
C PRO A 27 13.56 8.37 -11.40
N LYS A 28 13.88 9.62 -11.05
CA LYS A 28 14.14 9.96 -9.65
C LYS A 28 12.82 10.22 -8.96
N VAL A 29 12.75 9.90 -7.66
CA VAL A 29 11.60 10.20 -6.81
C VAL A 29 11.19 11.67 -6.90
N ASP A 30 12.17 12.58 -7.01
CA ASP A 30 11.93 14.02 -7.14
C ASP A 30 11.28 14.39 -8.47
N ASP A 31 11.66 13.71 -9.56
CA ASP A 31 11.05 13.90 -10.89
C ASP A 31 9.58 13.48 -10.90
N LEU A 32 9.18 12.60 -9.98
CA LEU A 32 7.81 12.11 -9.79
C LEU A 32 7.00 12.93 -8.76
N GLY A 33 7.56 14.03 -8.24
CA GLY A 33 6.92 14.85 -7.20
C GLY A 33 6.75 14.13 -5.86
N LEU A 34 7.53 13.08 -5.59
CA LEU A 34 7.38 12.23 -4.40
C LEU A 34 8.38 12.54 -3.28
N SER A 35 9.14 13.64 -3.38
CA SER A 35 10.14 14.02 -2.37
C SER A 35 9.52 14.21 -0.99
N TYR A 36 8.35 14.86 -0.92
CA TYR A 36 7.63 15.07 0.34
C TYR A 36 7.14 13.73 0.92
N ALA A 37 6.54 12.87 0.09
CA ALA A 37 6.10 11.53 0.49
C ALA A 37 7.26 10.69 1.05
N LYS A 38 8.42 10.72 0.37
CA LYS A 38 9.64 10.04 0.82
C LYS A 38 10.12 10.57 2.18
N ALA A 39 10.16 11.89 2.36
CA ALA A 39 10.56 12.51 3.63
C ALA A 39 9.65 12.06 4.77
N GLN A 40 8.32 12.15 4.58
CA GLN A 40 7.32 11.69 5.56
C GLN A 40 7.49 10.21 5.90
N ALA A 41 7.68 9.36 4.89
CA ALA A 41 7.86 7.94 5.09
C ALA A 41 9.12 7.61 5.92
N PHE A 42 10.22 8.34 5.72
CA PHE A 42 11.41 8.20 6.55
C PHE A 42 11.19 8.66 7.99
N ASP A 43 10.47 9.77 8.20
CA ASP A 43 10.18 10.26 9.55
C ASP A 43 9.29 9.28 10.34
N TRP A 44 8.35 8.62 9.66
CA TRP A 44 7.57 7.51 10.22
C TRP A 44 8.45 6.28 10.49
N GLN A 45 9.31 5.88 9.55
CA GLN A 45 10.20 4.73 9.72
C GLN A 45 11.16 4.90 10.90
N ARG A 46 11.66 6.12 11.14
CA ARG A 46 12.53 6.44 12.29
C ARG A 46 11.90 6.10 13.64
N GLN A 47 10.57 6.09 13.74
CA GLN A 47 9.87 5.71 14.96
C GLN A 47 10.14 4.27 15.40
N ARG A 48 10.52 3.39 14.46
CA ARG A 48 10.91 2.02 14.76
C ARG A 48 12.16 1.93 15.65
N SER A 49 13.09 2.89 15.51
CA SER A 49 14.28 2.97 16.37
C SER A 49 13.91 3.26 17.83
N HIS A 50 12.84 4.04 18.06
CA HIS A 50 12.34 4.33 19.41
C HIS A 50 11.65 3.12 20.05
N ALA A 51 11.10 2.18 19.27
CA ALA A 51 10.51 0.94 19.79
C ALA A 51 11.50 0.15 20.67
N LYS A 52 12.74 0.00 20.21
CA LYS A 52 13.80 -0.75 20.91
C LYS A 52 14.22 -0.07 22.22
N TRP A 53 14.30 1.26 22.24
CA TRP A 53 14.63 2.01 23.45
C TRP A 53 13.51 1.95 24.49
N ASN A 54 12.26 2.04 24.04
CA ASN A 54 11.09 1.91 24.91
C ASN A 54 10.91 0.50 25.47
N ASP A 55 11.25 -0.54 24.71
CA ASP A 55 11.27 -1.93 25.19
C ASP A 55 12.27 -2.13 26.33
N MET A 56 13.48 -1.62 26.13
CA MET A 56 14.54 -1.69 27.13
C MET A 56 14.19 -0.87 28.38
N ALA A 57 13.66 0.35 28.20
CA ALA A 57 13.19 1.18 29.31
C ALA A 57 12.04 0.49 30.08
N GLY A 58 11.07 -0.08 29.38
CA GLY A 58 9.95 -0.82 29.98
C GLY A 58 10.40 -2.04 30.78
N THR A 59 11.33 -2.82 30.22
CA THR A 59 11.92 -3.98 30.89
C THR A 59 12.71 -3.58 32.14
N LEU A 60 13.45 -2.48 32.09
CA LEU A 60 14.27 -1.99 33.20
C LEU A 60 13.45 -1.29 34.30
N THR A 61 12.32 -0.67 33.96
CA THR A 61 11.53 0.17 34.89
C THR A 61 10.23 -0.48 35.35
N GLY A 62 9.84 -1.64 34.77
CA GLY A 62 8.56 -2.28 35.07
C GLY A 62 7.34 -1.47 34.63
N ARG A 63 7.51 -0.54 33.69
CA ARG A 63 6.48 0.43 33.29
C ARG A 63 5.25 -0.27 32.70
N PRO A 64 4.05 -0.09 33.30
CA PRO A 64 2.79 -0.55 32.71
C PRO A 64 2.63 0.03 31.31
N GLY A 65 2.22 -0.78 30.33
CA GLY A 65 1.99 -0.33 28.95
C GLY A 65 3.21 -0.18 28.05
N ALA A 66 4.43 -0.47 28.53
CA ALA A 66 5.64 -0.38 27.69
C ALA A 66 5.59 -1.28 26.43
N ARG A 67 4.91 -2.43 26.51
CA ARG A 67 4.70 -3.31 25.34
C ARG A 67 3.75 -2.70 24.31
N TRP A 68 2.73 -1.93 24.73
CA TRP A 68 1.86 -1.19 23.82
C TRP A 68 2.63 -0.09 23.08
N VAL A 69 3.49 0.63 23.81
CA VAL A 69 4.37 1.65 23.22
C VAL A 69 5.30 1.02 22.19
N LEU A 70 5.91 -0.13 22.50
CA LEU A 70 6.74 -0.88 21.55
C LEU A 70 5.96 -1.24 20.28
N GLU A 71 4.80 -1.89 20.42
CA GLU A 71 3.99 -2.31 19.28
C GLU A 71 3.56 -1.14 18.40
N THR A 72 3.11 -0.04 19.00
CA THR A 72 2.64 1.13 18.26
C THR A 72 3.78 1.82 17.50
N HIS A 73 4.98 1.94 18.08
CA HIS A 73 6.16 2.41 17.35
C HIS A 73 6.54 1.48 16.18
N ALA A 74 6.40 0.15 16.35
CA ALA A 74 6.64 -0.80 15.27
C ALA A 74 5.60 -0.65 14.15
N ILE A 75 4.32 -0.47 14.49
CA ILE A 75 3.23 -0.24 13.52
C ILE A 75 3.49 1.05 12.73
N VAL A 76 3.84 2.16 13.39
CA VAL A 76 4.19 3.43 12.73
C VAL A 76 5.36 3.23 11.76
N GLY A 77 6.39 2.48 12.17
CA GLY A 77 7.50 2.13 11.28
C GLY A 77 7.07 1.35 10.04
N VAL A 78 6.20 0.35 10.21
CA VAL A 78 5.66 -0.46 9.11
C VAL A 78 4.81 0.39 8.16
N VAL A 79 4.01 1.33 8.66
CA VAL A 79 3.26 2.27 7.82
C VAL A 79 4.21 3.07 6.92
N GLY A 80 5.30 3.61 7.47
CA GLY A 80 6.33 4.29 6.68
C GLY A 80 6.95 3.39 5.60
N GLU A 81 7.25 2.13 5.94
CA GLU A 81 7.78 1.14 4.98
C GLU A 81 6.79 0.84 3.84
N GLN A 82 5.50 0.76 4.11
CA GLN A 82 4.49 0.59 3.07
C GLN A 82 4.41 1.80 2.12
N VAL A 83 4.57 3.01 2.64
CA VAL A 83 4.61 4.22 1.80
C VAL A 83 5.88 4.24 0.93
N LEU A 84 7.04 3.83 1.47
CA LEU A 84 8.25 3.66 0.65
C LEU A 84 8.06 2.62 -0.46
N LEU A 85 7.44 1.49 -0.16
CA LEU A 85 7.09 0.47 -1.16
C LEU A 85 6.14 1.03 -2.23
N ALA A 86 5.13 1.81 -1.84
CA ALA A 86 4.22 2.47 -2.78
C ALA A 86 4.95 3.46 -3.72
N ILE A 87 5.98 4.14 -3.22
CA ILE A 87 6.85 5.03 -4.01
C ILE A 87 7.71 4.21 -5.00
N GLU A 88 8.31 3.10 -4.56
CA GLU A 88 9.10 2.22 -5.44
C GLU A 88 8.24 1.68 -6.59
N LEU A 89 7.01 1.30 -6.29
CA LEU A 89 6.07 0.80 -7.28
C LEU A 89 5.63 1.91 -8.26
N GLU A 90 5.56 3.18 -7.85
CA GLU A 90 5.34 4.31 -8.76
C GLU A 90 6.49 4.48 -9.76
N VAL A 91 7.73 4.30 -9.30
CA VAL A 91 8.91 4.33 -10.18
C VAL A 91 8.82 3.22 -11.22
N GLU A 92 8.48 2.01 -10.82
CA GLU A 92 8.29 0.88 -11.74
C GLU A 92 7.14 1.11 -12.74
N LYS A 93 6.00 1.67 -12.30
CA LYS A 93 4.92 2.08 -13.22
C LYS A 93 5.41 3.07 -14.27
N THR A 94 6.21 4.05 -13.87
CA THR A 94 6.76 5.07 -14.78
C THR A 94 7.70 4.45 -15.80
N ILE A 95 8.58 3.53 -15.38
CA ILE A 95 9.49 2.80 -16.26
C ILE A 95 8.70 1.98 -17.28
N VAL A 96 7.68 1.23 -16.83
CA VAL A 96 6.85 0.41 -17.71
C VAL A 96 6.07 1.28 -18.70
N LYS A 97 5.49 2.40 -18.26
CA LYS A 97 4.78 3.33 -19.14
C LYS A 97 5.69 3.90 -20.23
N ALA A 98 6.89 4.35 -19.85
CA ALA A 98 7.88 4.82 -20.82
C ALA A 98 8.33 3.72 -21.80
N ALA A 99 8.37 2.45 -21.37
CA ALA A 99 8.65 1.33 -22.26
C ALA A 99 7.52 1.08 -23.27
N ILE A 100 6.26 1.20 -22.84
CA ILE A 100 5.08 1.15 -23.73
C ILE A 100 5.14 2.26 -24.78
N ASP A 101 5.40 3.50 -24.35
CA ASP A 101 5.41 4.69 -25.22
C ASP A 101 6.52 4.66 -26.29
N ARG A 102 7.59 3.88 -26.05
CA ARG A 102 8.74 3.74 -26.98
C ARG A 102 8.58 2.61 -27.99
N LEU A 103 7.52 1.82 -27.92
CA LEU A 103 7.31 0.72 -28.86
C LEU A 103 7.19 1.28 -30.29
N PRO A 104 8.10 0.93 -31.22
CA PRO A 104 8.11 1.52 -32.55
C PRO A 104 6.81 1.19 -33.31
N ASP A 105 6.33 2.16 -34.09
CA ASP A 105 5.01 2.06 -34.71
C ASP A 105 4.90 1.04 -35.85
N ALA A 106 6.01 0.65 -36.49
CA ALA A 106 5.94 0.10 -37.85
C ALA A 106 6.45 -1.34 -38.11
N ASP A 107 7.30 -1.96 -37.27
CA ASP A 107 8.03 -3.17 -37.73
C ASP A 107 7.93 -4.44 -36.86
N PHE A 108 7.24 -4.40 -35.71
CA PHE A 108 7.11 -5.60 -34.88
C PHE A 108 5.81 -6.34 -35.13
N LYS A 109 5.93 -7.50 -35.81
CA LYS A 109 4.88 -8.53 -35.93
C LYS A 109 4.29 -8.99 -34.58
N HIS A 110 4.92 -8.60 -33.46
CA HIS A 110 4.53 -8.91 -32.08
C HIS A 110 4.12 -7.68 -31.24
N LYS A 111 3.88 -6.50 -31.86
CA LYS A 111 3.51 -5.25 -31.14
C LYS A 111 2.34 -5.44 -30.15
N PRO A 112 1.23 -6.14 -30.50
CA PRO A 112 0.12 -6.32 -29.56
C PRO A 112 0.50 -7.16 -28.34
N SER A 113 1.28 -8.22 -28.53
CA SER A 113 1.68 -9.16 -27.47
C SER A 113 2.68 -8.53 -26.49
N VAL A 114 3.62 -7.74 -27.01
CA VAL A 114 4.60 -6.99 -26.22
C VAL A 114 3.90 -5.86 -25.45
N ALA A 115 3.00 -5.12 -26.09
CA ALA A 115 2.18 -4.12 -25.41
C ALA A 115 1.31 -4.75 -24.30
N ALA A 116 0.68 -5.91 -24.56
CA ALA A 116 -0.11 -6.65 -23.58
C ALA A 116 0.76 -7.20 -22.42
N HIS A 117 2.03 -7.55 -22.66
CA HIS A 117 2.95 -7.91 -21.59
C HIS A 117 3.25 -6.72 -20.69
N TYR A 118 3.63 -5.57 -21.26
CA TYR A 118 3.88 -4.36 -20.49
C TYR A 118 2.63 -3.84 -19.76
N ALA A 119 1.44 -3.90 -20.37
CA ALA A 119 0.19 -3.53 -19.72
C ALA A 119 -0.07 -4.38 -18.46
N ARG A 120 0.27 -5.67 -18.48
CA ARG A 120 0.19 -6.56 -17.30
C ARG A 120 1.21 -6.21 -16.23
N SER A 121 2.45 -5.90 -16.60
CA SER A 121 3.45 -5.41 -15.67
C SER A 121 3.00 -4.09 -15.02
N LEU A 122 2.45 -3.17 -15.81
CA LEU A 122 1.91 -1.90 -15.32
C LEU A 122 0.78 -2.14 -14.31
N ARG A 123 -0.15 -3.04 -14.64
CA ARG A 123 -1.22 -3.45 -13.73
C ARG A 123 -0.67 -4.04 -12.44
N PHE A 124 0.30 -4.96 -12.52
CA PHE A 124 0.93 -5.58 -11.35
C PHE A 124 1.52 -4.53 -10.40
N PHE A 125 2.29 -3.57 -10.92
CA PHE A 125 2.89 -2.52 -10.09
C PHE A 125 1.84 -1.57 -9.52
N ALA A 126 0.82 -1.21 -10.29
CA ALA A 126 -0.29 -0.39 -9.81
C ALA A 126 -1.12 -1.08 -8.72
N GLU A 127 -1.42 -2.37 -8.88
CA GLU A 127 -2.10 -3.16 -7.87
C GLU A 127 -1.25 -3.27 -6.59
N GLY A 128 0.05 -3.52 -6.74
CA GLY A 128 1.01 -3.58 -5.65
C GLY A 128 1.07 -2.27 -4.86
N GLN A 129 1.11 -1.13 -5.55
CA GLN A 129 1.18 0.20 -4.92
C GLN A 129 -0.05 0.42 -4.04
N SER A 130 -1.21 0.26 -4.64
CA SER A 130 -2.50 0.35 -3.98
C SER A 130 -2.63 -0.62 -2.81
N ASN A 131 -2.12 -1.86 -2.93
CA ASN A 131 -2.12 -2.83 -1.84
C ASN A 131 -1.20 -2.40 -0.69
N ALA A 132 -0.04 -1.80 -0.99
CA ALA A 132 0.83 -1.22 0.04
C ALA A 132 0.10 -0.11 0.82
N ILE A 133 -0.64 0.77 0.14
CA ILE A 133 -1.45 1.81 0.78
C ILE A 133 -2.56 1.19 1.65
N VAL A 134 -3.24 0.13 1.17
CA VAL A 134 -4.25 -0.58 1.97
C VAL A 134 -3.64 -1.20 3.24
N ILE A 135 -2.44 -1.78 3.15
CA ILE A 135 -1.72 -2.30 4.31
C ILE A 135 -1.34 -1.16 5.26
N ALA A 136 -0.92 0.00 4.75
CA ALA A 136 -0.65 1.20 5.55
C ALA A 136 -1.90 1.65 6.32
N LEU A 137 -3.06 1.70 5.66
CA LEU A 137 -4.35 1.99 6.29
C LEU A 137 -4.68 0.96 7.38
N HIS A 138 -4.46 -0.33 7.14
CA HIS A 138 -4.62 -1.36 8.18
C HIS A 138 -3.68 -1.12 9.37
N GLY A 139 -2.45 -0.68 9.12
CA GLY A 139 -1.52 -0.23 10.16
C GLY A 139 -2.12 0.90 11.01
N LEU A 140 -2.65 1.95 10.37
CA LEU A 140 -3.29 3.08 11.07
C LEU A 140 -4.52 2.67 11.89
N ALA A 141 -5.33 1.76 11.37
CA ALA A 141 -6.45 1.17 12.11
C ALA A 141 -5.98 0.50 13.41
N ASN A 142 -4.92 -0.29 13.34
CA ASN A 142 -4.34 -0.98 14.48
C ASN A 142 -3.65 -0.02 15.46
N LEU A 143 -3.04 1.05 14.94
CA LEU A 143 -2.48 2.14 15.73
C LEU A 143 -3.58 2.87 16.50
N GLY A 144 -4.69 3.20 15.84
CA GLY A 144 -5.89 3.82 16.42
C GLY A 144 -6.40 3.07 17.63
N VAL A 145 -6.72 1.78 17.46
CA VAL A 145 -7.26 0.96 18.54
C VAL A 145 -6.26 0.83 19.69
N ARG A 146 -4.97 0.59 19.42
CA ARG A 146 -3.94 0.45 20.47
C ARG A 146 -3.64 1.75 21.21
N THR A 147 -3.79 2.89 20.54
CA THR A 147 -3.62 4.21 21.16
C THR A 147 -4.68 4.47 22.23
N LEU A 148 -5.88 3.88 22.10
CA LEU A 148 -6.89 3.97 23.15
C LEU A 148 -6.38 3.39 24.48
N GLU A 149 -5.56 2.33 24.48
CA GLU A 149 -5.04 1.72 25.72
C GLU A 149 -4.06 2.61 26.51
N PHE A 150 -3.59 3.74 25.96
CA PHE A 150 -2.66 4.62 26.67
C PHE A 150 -3.29 5.41 27.82
N ASP A 151 -4.57 5.78 27.70
CA ASP A 151 -5.27 6.54 28.74
C ASP A 151 -6.02 5.64 29.73
N SER A 152 -6.67 4.60 29.21
CA SER A 152 -7.40 3.62 30.02
C SER A 152 -7.68 2.35 29.24
N ASP A 153 -7.72 1.22 29.95
CA ASP A 153 -8.03 -0.08 29.38
C ASP A 153 -9.33 -0.04 28.55
N ILE A 154 -9.28 -0.51 27.30
CA ILE A 154 -10.48 -0.65 26.47
C ILE A 154 -11.40 -1.68 27.10
N SER A 155 -12.70 -1.43 27.25
CA SER A 155 -13.58 -2.43 27.89
C SER A 155 -13.70 -3.73 27.07
N THR A 156 -14.01 -4.84 27.73
CA THR A 156 -14.27 -6.13 27.03
C THR A 156 -15.43 -6.02 26.03
N ASP A 157 -16.43 -5.18 26.32
CA ASP A 157 -17.56 -4.96 25.41
C ASP A 157 -17.13 -4.17 24.16
N ASP A 158 -16.23 -3.20 24.31
CA ASP A 158 -15.68 -2.46 23.17
C ASP A 158 -14.80 -3.36 22.31
N LEU A 159 -13.96 -4.21 22.91
CA LEU A 159 -13.22 -5.23 22.15
C LEU A 159 -14.15 -6.17 21.38
N ARG A 160 -15.28 -6.57 21.98
CA ARG A 160 -16.28 -7.42 21.31
C ARG A 160 -16.90 -6.72 20.11
N LYS A 161 -17.19 -5.40 20.19
CA LYS A 161 -17.68 -4.60 19.05
C LYS A 161 -16.66 -4.56 17.90
N LEU A 162 -15.38 -4.64 18.23
CA LEU A 162 -14.26 -4.72 17.28
C LEU A 162 -13.97 -6.16 16.80
N GLY A 163 -14.72 -7.16 17.27
CA GLY A 163 -14.52 -8.57 16.92
C GLY A 163 -13.31 -9.22 17.60
N MET A 164 -12.81 -8.64 18.68
CA MET A 164 -11.62 -9.08 19.41
C MET A 164 -11.95 -9.56 20.83
N SER A 165 -11.10 -10.42 21.37
CA SER A 165 -11.08 -10.75 22.80
C SER A 165 -9.90 -10.04 23.50
N ARG A 166 -9.94 -9.90 24.83
CA ARG A 166 -8.80 -9.33 25.58
C ARG A 166 -7.53 -10.15 25.38
N THR A 167 -7.64 -11.48 25.35
CA THR A 167 -6.52 -12.40 25.13
C THR A 167 -5.93 -12.22 23.73
N ASP A 168 -6.78 -12.10 22.70
CA ASP A 168 -6.33 -11.85 21.34
C ASP A 168 -5.69 -10.46 21.23
N PHE A 169 -6.23 -9.44 21.87
CA PHE A 169 -5.76 -8.07 21.74
C PHE A 169 -4.47 -7.79 22.55
N ALA A 170 -4.12 -8.60 23.54
CA ALA A 170 -2.98 -8.35 24.42
C ALA A 170 -1.64 -8.12 23.66
N PRO A 171 -0.72 -7.30 24.20
CA PRO A 171 0.58 -7.06 23.56
C PRO A 171 1.39 -8.36 23.40
N GLY A 172 1.98 -8.55 22.22
CA GLY A 172 2.73 -9.72 21.80
C GLY A 172 1.86 -10.85 21.27
N SER A 173 0.55 -10.64 21.14
CA SER A 173 -0.36 -11.65 20.62
C SER A 173 -0.05 -12.00 19.15
N LEU A 174 0.17 -13.30 18.91
CA LEU A 174 0.35 -13.88 17.57
C LEU A 174 -0.99 -14.23 16.88
N SER A 175 -2.12 -13.97 17.55
CA SER A 175 -3.44 -14.28 17.00
C SER A 175 -3.72 -13.38 15.79
N ARG A 176 -4.12 -13.96 14.66
CA ARG A 176 -4.59 -13.14 13.52
C ARG A 176 -5.80 -12.28 13.86
N ARG A 177 -6.56 -12.67 14.89
CA ARG A 177 -7.72 -11.92 15.40
C ARG A 177 -7.33 -10.68 16.20
N SER A 178 -6.05 -10.49 16.50
CA SER A 178 -5.51 -9.28 17.17
C SER A 178 -5.32 -8.09 16.22
N TRP A 179 -5.55 -8.31 14.91
CA TRP A 179 -5.37 -7.33 13.86
C TRP A 179 -6.72 -6.95 13.25
N VAL A 180 -6.97 -5.64 13.20
CA VAL A 180 -8.19 -5.08 12.61
C VAL A 180 -7.91 -4.54 11.20
N SER A 181 -8.90 -4.64 10.32
CA SER A 181 -8.83 -4.06 8.98
C SER A 181 -9.43 -2.66 8.97
N TRP A 182 -8.81 -1.76 8.21
CA TRP A 182 -9.35 -0.42 7.95
C TRP A 182 -10.73 -0.50 7.29
N THR A 183 -11.72 0.09 7.95
CA THR A 183 -13.09 0.30 7.45
C THR A 183 -13.63 1.58 8.07
N GLN A 184 -14.58 2.24 7.40
CA GLN A 184 -15.23 3.43 7.97
C GLN A 184 -15.83 3.13 9.35
N LYS A 185 -16.55 2.01 9.47
CA LYS A 185 -17.14 1.55 10.74
C LYS A 185 -16.10 1.39 11.86
N LEU A 186 -14.92 0.88 11.53
CA LEU A 186 -13.84 0.76 12.52
C LEU A 186 -13.37 2.15 12.97
N VAL A 187 -13.13 3.07 12.03
CA VAL A 187 -12.68 4.43 12.35
C VAL A 187 -13.72 5.15 13.21
N ASP A 188 -15.00 5.04 12.87
CA ASP A 188 -16.10 5.59 13.69
C ASP A 188 -16.11 5.00 15.11
N SER A 189 -15.79 3.71 15.24
CA SER A 189 -15.68 3.05 16.55
C SER A 189 -14.49 3.57 17.35
N VAL A 190 -13.36 3.84 16.69
CA VAL A 190 -12.18 4.45 17.32
C VAL A 190 -12.48 5.88 17.79
N ILE A 191 -13.14 6.69 16.95
CA ILE A 191 -13.56 8.06 17.30
C ILE A 191 -14.52 8.04 18.50
N THR A 192 -15.50 7.15 18.48
CA THR A 192 -16.44 6.97 19.60
C THR A 192 -15.69 6.58 20.87
N GLY A 193 -14.78 5.60 20.78
CA GLY A 193 -13.95 5.15 21.90
C GLY A 193 -12.97 6.21 22.42
N ALA A 194 -12.58 7.18 21.59
CA ALA A 194 -11.73 8.29 21.97
C ALA A 194 -12.48 9.41 22.70
N SER A 195 -13.81 9.54 22.51
CA SER A 195 -14.61 10.66 23.04
C SER A 195 -14.54 10.85 24.57
N ALA A 196 -14.31 9.76 25.31
CA ALA A 196 -14.17 9.78 26.77
C ALA A 196 -12.70 9.80 27.24
N ARG A 197 -11.74 10.01 26.33
CA ARG A 197 -10.28 9.95 26.58
C ARG A 197 -9.66 11.34 26.58
N SER A 198 -8.35 11.43 26.77
CA SER A 198 -7.62 12.69 26.75
C SER A 198 -7.74 13.42 25.40
N VAL A 199 -7.57 14.74 25.42
CA VAL A 199 -7.63 15.59 24.22
C VAL A 199 -6.67 15.09 23.12
N PRO A 200 -5.41 14.70 23.39
CA PRO A 200 -4.53 14.14 22.37
C PRO A 200 -5.10 12.90 21.67
N VAL A 201 -5.73 11.98 22.42
CA VAL A 201 -6.33 10.77 21.83
C VAL A 201 -7.55 11.10 20.98
N GLN A 202 -8.35 12.08 21.39
CA GLN A 202 -9.46 12.61 20.59
C GLN A 202 -8.96 13.25 19.28
N GLU A 203 -7.92 14.08 19.35
CA GLU A 203 -7.32 14.73 18.19
C GLU A 203 -6.77 13.71 17.18
N PHE A 204 -6.04 12.70 17.66
CA PHE A 204 -5.52 11.63 16.82
C PHE A 204 -6.65 10.83 16.14
N ALA A 205 -7.69 10.45 16.88
CA ALA A 205 -8.83 9.74 16.32
C ALA A 205 -9.58 10.60 15.28
N ALA A 206 -9.70 11.92 15.50
CA ALA A 206 -10.28 12.83 14.52
C ALA A 206 -9.46 12.89 13.23
N LYS A 207 -8.11 12.86 13.30
CA LYS A 207 -7.25 12.78 12.11
C LYS A 207 -7.44 11.47 11.32
N LEU A 208 -7.64 10.34 12.01
CA LEU A 208 -8.02 9.09 11.33
C LEU A 208 -9.36 9.23 10.61
N GLY A 209 -10.32 9.93 11.21
CA GLY A 209 -11.61 10.26 10.59
C GLY A 209 -11.49 11.11 9.32
N LEU A 210 -10.62 12.12 9.34
CA LEU A 210 -10.35 12.95 8.14
C LEU A 210 -9.79 12.09 7.00
N LEU A 211 -8.79 11.25 7.27
CA LEU A 211 -8.23 10.35 6.27
C LEU A 211 -9.27 9.34 5.74
N ALA A 212 -10.16 8.84 6.61
CA ALA A 212 -11.21 7.91 6.20
C ALA A 212 -12.24 8.56 5.26
N GLY A 213 -12.46 9.86 5.40
CA GLY A 213 -13.33 10.65 4.53
C GLY A 213 -12.68 11.16 3.24
N GLU A 214 -11.40 10.87 2.99
CA GLU A 214 -10.72 11.26 1.75
C GLU A 214 -11.26 10.47 0.56
N GLN A 215 -11.75 11.16 -0.47
CA GLN A 215 -12.35 10.53 -1.64
C GLN A 215 -11.37 9.57 -2.33
N ALA A 216 -10.10 9.96 -2.48
CA ALA A 216 -9.08 9.10 -3.08
C ALA A 216 -8.84 7.80 -2.30
N ILE A 217 -9.04 7.80 -0.98
CA ILE A 217 -8.95 6.60 -0.14
C ILE A 217 -10.21 5.74 -0.31
N ILE A 218 -11.39 6.36 -0.38
CA ILE A 218 -12.65 5.66 -0.66
C ILE A 218 -12.58 4.96 -2.03
N ASP A 219 -12.17 5.69 -3.07
CA ASP A 219 -12.02 5.19 -4.43
C ASP A 219 -11.04 4.01 -4.49
N LEU A 220 -9.91 4.09 -3.78
CA LEU A 220 -8.95 2.99 -3.66
C LEU A 220 -9.58 1.72 -3.04
N LEU A 221 -10.35 1.89 -1.96
CA LEU A 221 -10.99 0.77 -1.28
C LEU A 221 -12.10 0.14 -2.13
N ASP A 222 -12.86 0.95 -2.86
CA ASP A 222 -13.88 0.48 -3.81
C ASP A 222 -13.24 -0.23 -5.03
N LEU A 223 -12.14 0.31 -5.55
CA LEU A 223 -11.36 -0.33 -6.60
C LEU A 223 -10.83 -1.69 -6.14
N ARG A 224 -10.30 -1.79 -4.92
CA ARG A 224 -9.88 -3.08 -4.35
C ARG A 224 -11.04 -4.08 -4.32
N ASN A 225 -12.21 -3.65 -3.86
CA ASN A 225 -13.38 -4.53 -3.72
C ASN A 225 -13.90 -5.03 -5.09
N THR A 226 -13.72 -4.25 -6.15
CA THR A 226 -14.22 -4.57 -7.49
C THR A 226 -13.19 -5.27 -8.37
N GLN A 227 -11.93 -4.82 -8.32
CA GLN A 227 -10.87 -5.25 -9.24
C GLN A 227 -9.93 -6.31 -8.63
N TYR A 228 -9.71 -6.35 -7.30
CA TYR A 228 -8.67 -7.22 -6.71
C TYR A 228 -9.17 -8.61 -6.33
N HIS A 229 -10.46 -8.74 -6.02
CA HIS A 229 -11.09 -10.06 -5.78
C HIS A 229 -11.15 -10.95 -7.02
N ARG A 230 -10.66 -10.43 -8.13
CA ARG A 230 -10.99 -10.85 -9.48
C ARG A 230 -9.72 -11.30 -10.22
N TRP A 231 -8.66 -11.67 -9.49
CA TRP A 231 -7.53 -12.53 -9.92
C TRP A 231 -7.94 -13.94 -10.40
N ARG A 232 -9.22 -14.14 -10.78
CA ARG A 232 -9.64 -15.21 -11.69
C ARG A 232 -9.38 -14.71 -13.11
N GLY A 233 -9.33 -15.60 -14.10
CA GLY A 233 -9.06 -15.24 -15.50
C GLY A 233 -10.14 -14.39 -16.20
N GLU A 234 -10.87 -13.58 -15.45
CA GLU A 234 -12.05 -12.80 -15.85
C GLU A 234 -11.86 -11.28 -15.65
N SER A 235 -10.76 -10.83 -15.05
CA SER A 235 -10.43 -9.40 -14.98
C SER A 235 -9.62 -8.94 -16.17
N ALA A 236 -10.03 -7.82 -16.77
CA ALA A 236 -9.36 -7.22 -17.91
C ALA A 236 -7.88 -6.94 -17.59
N GLY A 237 -6.95 -7.69 -18.17
CA GLY A 237 -5.51 -7.47 -17.95
C GLY A 237 -4.88 -8.36 -16.88
N VAL A 238 -5.59 -9.38 -16.39
CA VAL A 238 -5.00 -10.48 -15.60
C VAL A 238 -4.71 -11.69 -16.50
N THR A 239 -5.66 -12.02 -17.38
CA THR A 239 -5.50 -13.00 -18.44
C THR A 239 -5.71 -12.29 -19.78
N GLY A 240 -4.92 -12.67 -20.79
CA GLY A 240 -5.17 -12.26 -22.17
C GLY A 240 -6.42 -12.95 -22.75
N ILE A 241 -7.50 -13.07 -21.99
CA ILE A 241 -8.73 -13.71 -22.46
C ILE A 241 -9.63 -12.59 -22.96
N ALA A 242 -9.69 -12.43 -24.29
CA ALA A 242 -10.70 -11.61 -24.93
C ALA A 242 -12.03 -12.38 -24.93
N PHE A 243 -12.99 -11.98 -24.10
CA PHE A 243 -14.31 -12.63 -24.01
C PHE A 243 -15.20 -12.45 -25.26
N GLY A 244 -14.68 -11.80 -26.31
CA GLY A 244 -15.33 -11.64 -27.61
C GLY A 244 -14.66 -12.36 -28.77
N GLU A 245 -13.53 -13.07 -28.55
CA GLU A 245 -12.80 -13.80 -29.58
C GLU A 245 -12.88 -15.31 -29.34
N LEU A 246 -12.80 -16.10 -30.43
CA LEU A 246 -12.80 -17.56 -30.33
C LEU A 246 -11.58 -18.04 -29.53
N PRO A 247 -11.74 -18.91 -28.53
CA PRO A 247 -10.62 -19.56 -27.85
C PRO A 247 -9.63 -20.17 -28.84
N ALA A 248 -8.33 -20.15 -28.53
CA ALA A 248 -7.29 -20.75 -29.37
C ALA A 248 -7.59 -22.22 -29.77
N ALA A 249 -8.28 -22.97 -28.89
CA ALA A 249 -8.74 -24.32 -29.17
C ALA A 249 -9.75 -24.39 -30.33
N ASP A 250 -10.66 -23.42 -30.43
CA ASP A 250 -11.69 -23.36 -31.48
C ASP A 250 -11.08 -22.88 -32.81
N ILE A 251 -10.08 -22.00 -32.76
CA ILE A 251 -9.30 -21.58 -33.94
C ILE A 251 -8.53 -22.77 -34.52
N LEU A 252 -7.85 -23.56 -33.68
CA LEU A 252 -7.17 -24.80 -34.09
C LEU A 252 -8.15 -25.81 -34.69
N ALA A 253 -9.33 -25.96 -34.09
CA ALA A 253 -10.37 -26.86 -34.60
C ALA A 253 -10.90 -26.44 -35.98
N SER A 254 -10.82 -25.14 -36.32
CA SER A 254 -11.19 -24.61 -37.63
C SER A 254 -10.12 -24.79 -38.73
N GLY A 255 -8.95 -25.34 -38.37
CA GLY A 255 -7.82 -25.53 -39.29
C GLY A 255 -7.01 -24.26 -39.55
N GLN A 256 -7.24 -23.19 -38.78
CA GLN A 256 -6.44 -21.98 -38.81
C GLN A 256 -5.22 -22.10 -37.91
N ALA A 257 -4.10 -21.53 -38.34
CA ALA A 257 -2.90 -21.45 -37.52
C ALA A 257 -3.12 -20.44 -36.38
N VAL A 258 -2.77 -20.83 -35.16
CA VAL A 258 -2.78 -19.94 -33.99
C VAL A 258 -1.41 -19.26 -33.91
N ASP A 259 -1.40 -17.93 -33.94
CA ASP A 259 -0.21 -17.17 -33.58
C ASP A 259 -0.09 -17.15 -32.04
N PHE A 260 1.10 -17.48 -31.51
CA PHE A 260 1.35 -17.39 -30.08
C PHE A 260 1.20 -15.95 -29.56
N GLY A 261 1.38 -14.96 -30.44
CA GLY A 261 1.31 -13.55 -30.09
C GLY A 261 -0.11 -12.99 -29.96
N GLY A 262 -1.01 -13.28 -30.90
CA GLY A 262 -2.33 -12.65 -30.95
C GLY A 262 -3.37 -13.35 -30.08
N GLU A 263 -3.29 -14.67 -29.92
CA GLU A 263 -4.38 -15.48 -29.41
C GLU A 263 -4.18 -15.89 -27.95
N LEU A 264 -2.93 -15.90 -27.47
CA LEU A 264 -2.62 -16.04 -26.04
C LEU A 264 -2.51 -14.67 -25.34
N LEU A 265 -2.18 -13.62 -26.09
CA LEU A 265 -1.95 -12.25 -25.60
C LEU A 265 -2.66 -11.21 -26.51
N PRO A 266 -3.99 -11.26 -26.64
CA PRO A 266 -4.75 -10.40 -27.54
C PRO A 266 -4.56 -8.90 -27.24
N PRO A 267 -4.77 -8.05 -28.26
CA PRO A 267 -4.70 -6.61 -28.11
C PRO A 267 -5.60 -6.12 -26.96
N TYR A 268 -5.02 -5.31 -26.07
CA TYR A 268 -5.65 -4.84 -24.84
C TYR A 268 -6.63 -3.66 -25.11
N SER A 269 -7.68 -3.89 -25.90
CA SER A 269 -8.61 -2.81 -26.29
C SER A 269 -9.75 -2.58 -25.27
N GLN A 270 -10.20 -3.62 -24.57
CA GLN A 270 -11.34 -3.56 -23.65
C GLN A 270 -10.96 -3.27 -22.19
N GLY A 271 -9.67 -3.34 -21.83
CA GLY A 271 -9.20 -3.19 -20.45
C GLY A 271 -8.40 -1.92 -20.17
N GLN A 272 -8.17 -1.07 -21.18
CA GLN A 272 -7.32 0.10 -21.06
C GLN A 272 -7.86 1.10 -20.03
N ASP A 273 -9.14 1.43 -20.10
CA ASP A 273 -9.80 2.31 -19.12
C ASP A 273 -9.68 1.76 -17.69
N THR A 274 -9.89 0.45 -17.51
CA THR A 274 -9.72 -0.20 -16.20
C THR A 274 -8.27 -0.17 -15.71
N LEU A 275 -7.30 -0.33 -16.61
CA LEU A 275 -5.89 -0.25 -16.27
C LEU A 275 -5.51 1.18 -15.86
N ASP A 276 -5.97 2.17 -16.61
CA ASP A 276 -5.75 3.58 -16.31
C ASP A 276 -6.39 3.95 -14.97
N ASP A 277 -7.61 3.50 -14.70
CA ASP A 277 -8.27 3.66 -13.40
C ASP A 277 -7.43 3.08 -12.26
N VAL A 278 -6.90 1.86 -12.40
CA VAL A 278 -6.06 1.22 -11.37
C VAL A 278 -4.74 1.98 -11.16
N VAL A 279 -4.12 2.45 -12.25
CA VAL A 279 -2.86 3.21 -12.22
C VAL A 279 -3.03 4.57 -11.54
N VAL A 280 -4.12 5.28 -11.86
CA VAL A 280 -4.41 6.62 -11.37
C VAL A 280 -4.88 6.59 -9.91
N THR A 281 -5.80 5.68 -9.57
CA THR A 281 -6.37 5.58 -8.22
C THR A 281 -5.30 5.34 -7.16
N GLY A 282 -4.36 4.42 -7.44
CA GLY A 282 -3.24 4.14 -6.51
C GLY A 282 -2.36 5.37 -6.26
N ARG A 283 -2.12 6.18 -7.30
CA ARG A 283 -1.33 7.41 -7.16
C ARG A 283 -2.07 8.48 -6.37
N GLN A 284 -3.34 8.72 -6.70
CA GLN A 284 -4.17 9.70 -5.98
C GLN A 284 -4.31 9.36 -4.50
N ALA A 285 -4.48 8.06 -4.19
CA ALA A 285 -4.54 7.59 -2.81
C ALA A 285 -3.21 7.77 -2.08
N LEU A 286 -2.06 7.56 -2.74
CA LEU A 286 -0.75 7.84 -2.15
C LEU A 286 -0.60 9.31 -1.81
N ASP A 287 -0.93 10.20 -2.75
CA ASP A 287 -0.84 11.65 -2.55
C ASP A 287 -1.76 12.10 -1.40
N ALA A 288 -3.01 11.63 -1.37
CA ALA A 288 -3.93 11.92 -0.28
C ALA A 288 -3.43 11.39 1.07
N PHE A 289 -2.98 10.13 1.13
CA PHE A 289 -2.46 9.54 2.37
C PHE A 289 -1.30 10.33 2.95
N VAL A 290 -0.36 10.76 2.09
CA VAL A 290 0.84 11.50 2.48
C VAL A 290 0.51 12.84 3.13
N LEU A 291 -0.55 13.53 2.69
CA LEU A 291 -1.00 14.79 3.31
C LEU A 291 -1.43 14.62 4.78
N HIS A 292 -1.81 13.41 5.18
CA HIS A 292 -2.23 13.10 6.55
C HIS A 292 -1.10 12.55 7.42
N MET A 293 0.03 12.14 6.84
CA MET A 293 1.11 11.50 7.58
C MET A 293 1.71 12.38 8.69
N GLU A 294 2.05 13.63 8.39
CA GLU A 294 2.61 14.55 9.37
C GLU A 294 1.63 14.87 10.51
N PRO A 295 0.37 15.30 10.24
CA PRO A 295 -0.61 15.54 11.29
C PRO A 295 -0.92 14.30 12.15
N LEU A 296 -0.97 13.10 11.54
CA LEU A 296 -1.21 11.86 12.28
C LEU A 296 -0.04 11.52 13.20
N LEU A 297 1.20 11.66 12.72
CA LEU A 297 2.38 11.39 13.54
C LEU A 297 2.51 12.38 14.70
N GLU A 298 2.26 13.67 14.44
CA GLU A 298 2.31 14.72 15.45
C GLU A 298 1.28 14.49 16.56
N THR A 299 0.03 14.20 16.18
CA THR A 299 -1.05 13.97 17.16
C THR A 299 -0.85 12.66 17.92
N TRP A 300 -0.45 11.58 17.25
CA TRP A 300 -0.12 10.32 17.91
C TRP A 300 1.04 10.46 18.91
N GLY A 301 2.10 11.20 18.56
CA GLY A 301 3.23 11.45 19.46
C GLY A 301 2.81 12.09 20.78
N LYS A 302 1.76 12.92 20.76
CA LYS A 302 1.18 13.55 21.96
C LYS A 302 0.36 12.58 22.83
N THR A 303 -0.11 11.45 22.28
CA THR A 303 -0.85 10.42 23.03
C THR A 303 0.06 9.51 23.83
N LEU A 304 1.36 9.49 23.53
CA LEU A 304 2.29 8.59 24.20
C LEU A 304 2.34 8.92 25.70
N PRO A 305 2.27 7.90 26.58
CA PRO A 305 2.41 8.11 28.02
C PRO A 305 3.72 8.86 28.32
N ARG A 306 3.64 9.96 29.05
CA ARG A 306 4.84 10.71 29.49
C ARG A 306 5.58 9.94 30.57
N ALA A 307 6.92 9.99 30.51
CA ALA A 307 7.80 9.40 31.52
C ALA A 307 7.68 10.13 32.85
#